data_AF-A0AAP8GFR5-F1
#
_entry.id   AF-A0AAP8GFR5-F1
#
_cell.length_a   1.000
_cell.length_b   1.000
_cell.length_c   1.000
_cell.angle_alpha   90.00
_cell.angle_beta   90.00
_cell.angle_gamma   90.00
#
_symmetry.space_group_name_H-M   'P 1'
#
loop_
_entity.id
_entity.type
_entity.pdbx_description
1 polymer ?
#
loop_
_entity_poly.entity_id
_entity_poly.type
_entity_poly.pdbx_seq_one_letter_code
_entity_poly.pdbx_strand_id
1 'polypeptide(L)' 'IEQGLASGEFRSAEPAADIAWRFIALVCGLDGIYALDAQALDEAAFSRYVNKMITLELF' A
#
# COMPACT_ATOMS: atom_id res chain seq x y z
N ILE A 1 -4.56 -10.54 1.33
CA ILE A 1 -5.39 -10.07 0.18
C ILE A 1 -6.42 -11.13 -0.20
N GLU A 2 -6.00 -12.34 -0.57
CA GLU A 2 -6.92 -13.43 -0.97
C GLU A 2 -8.03 -13.71 0.06
N GLN A 3 -7.68 -13.85 1.34
CA GLN A 3 -8.67 -14.08 2.40
C GLN A 3 -9.69 -12.94 2.53
N GLY A 4 -9.25 -11.68 2.38
CA GLY A 4 -10.12 -10.51 2.43
C GLY A 4 -11.03 -10.39 1.20
N LEU A 5 -10.55 -10.82 0.03
CA LEU A 5 -11.39 -10.97 -1.16
C LEU A 5 -12.43 -12.08 -0.97
N ALA A 6 -12.01 -13.23 -0.41
CA ALA A 6 -12.88 -14.38 -0.15
C ALA A 6 -13.96 -14.10 0.91
N SER A 7 -13.67 -13.25 1.91
CA SER A 7 -14.64 -12.81 2.92
C SER A 7 -15.55 -11.67 2.45
N GLY A 8 -15.25 -11.07 1.28
CA GLY A 8 -15.96 -9.89 0.77
C GLY A 8 -15.60 -8.57 1.46
N GLU A 9 -14.59 -8.59 2.35
CA GLU A 9 -14.04 -7.39 2.99
C GLU A 9 -13.33 -6.49 1.98
N PHE A 10 -12.59 -7.08 1.04
CA PHE A 10 -11.92 -6.39 -0.06
C PHE A 10 -12.67 -6.59 -1.37
N ARG A 11 -12.58 -5.59 -2.24
CA ARG A 11 -13.16 -5.60 -3.59
C ARG A 11 -12.09 -5.17 -4.58
N SER A 12 -11.68 -6.09 -5.43
CA SER A 12 -10.77 -5.80 -6.53
C SER A 12 -11.01 -6.79 -7.66
N ALA A 13 -10.85 -6.34 -8.90
CA ALA A 13 -10.87 -7.19 -10.09
C ALA A 13 -9.46 -7.71 -10.44
N GLU A 14 -8.43 -7.18 -9.78
CA GLU A 14 -7.03 -7.49 -10.06
C GLU A 14 -6.59 -8.76 -9.32
N PRO A 15 -5.61 -9.52 -9.88
CA PRO A 15 -5.00 -10.64 -9.18
C PRO A 15 -4.38 -10.20 -7.85
N ALA A 16 -4.60 -10.97 -6.79
CA ALA A 16 -4.07 -10.66 -5.45
C ALA A 16 -2.54 -10.50 -5.42
N ALA A 17 -1.83 -11.25 -6.27
CA ALA A 17 -0.38 -11.16 -6.41
C ALA A 17 0.06 -9.79 -6.97
N ASP A 18 -0.66 -9.25 -7.96
CA ASP A 18 -0.31 -7.97 -8.59
C ASP A 18 -0.54 -6.82 -7.61
N ILE A 19 -1.65 -6.88 -6.86
CA ILE A 19 -1.92 -5.93 -5.77
C ILE A 19 -0.82 -6.00 -4.71
N ALA A 20 -0.41 -7.20 -4.28
CA ALA A 20 0.66 -7.39 -3.31
C ALA A 20 2.00 -6.79 -3.79
N TRP A 21 2.36 -7.02 -5.06
CA TRP A 21 3.57 -6.44 -5.64
C TRP A 21 3.56 -4.92 -5.65
N ARG A 22 2.42 -4.29 -5.95
CA ARG A 22 2.27 -2.84 -5.90
C ARG A 22 2.43 -2.30 -4.47
N PHE A 23 1.87 -2.99 -3.47
CA PHE A 23 2.09 -2.61 -2.07
C PHE A 23 3.55 -2.73 -1.65
N ILE A 24 4.23 -3.82 -2.04
CA ILE A 24 5.66 -4.02 -1.74
C ILE A 24 6.48 -2.89 -2.37
N ALA A 25 6.26 -2.60 -3.66
CA ALA A 25 6.97 -1.54 -4.37
C ALA A 25 6.75 -0.16 -3.71
N LEU A 26 5.51 0.14 -3.31
CA LEU A 26 5.19 1.39 -2.62
C LEU A 26 5.93 1.50 -1.28
N VAL A 27 5.82 0.49 -0.42
CA VAL A 27 6.43 0.51 0.92
C VAL A 27 7.96 0.60 0.82
N CYS A 28 8.59 -0.16 -0.07
CA CYS A 28 10.03 -0.07 -0.32
C CYS A 28 10.44 1.31 -0.86
N GLY A 29 9.64 1.90 -1.76
CA GLY A 29 9.90 3.25 -2.28
C GLY A 29 9.80 4.33 -1.20
N LEU A 30 8.77 4.25 -0.35
CA LEU A 30 8.58 5.19 0.77
C LEU A 30 9.69 5.03 1.82
N ASP A 31 10.09 3.80 2.15
CA ASP A 31 11.21 3.54 3.08
C ASP A 31 12.53 4.12 2.55
N GLY A 32 12.78 3.97 1.25
CA GLY A 32 13.94 4.60 0.60
C GLY A 32 13.93 6.13 0.70
N ILE A 33 12.77 6.77 0.49
CA ILE A 33 12.64 8.23 0.64
C ILE A 33 12.85 8.64 2.10
N TYR A 34 12.23 7.93 3.03
CA TYR A 34 12.34 8.17 4.47
C TYR A 34 13.81 8.11 4.94
N ALA A 35 14.57 7.11 4.48
CA ALA A 35 15.97 6.93 4.83
C ALA A 35 16.90 8.02 4.25
N LEU A 36 16.53 8.61 3.11
CA LEU A 36 17.32 9.65 2.44
C LEU A 36 17.04 11.05 2.98
N ASP A 37 15.77 11.36 3.29
CA ASP A 37 15.36 12.64 3.86
C ASP A 37 14.05 12.52 4.65
N ALA A 38 14.16 12.39 5.97
CA ALA A 38 13.02 12.32 6.88
C ALA A 38 12.19 13.62 6.93
N GLN A 39 12.71 14.77 6.44
CA GLN A 39 11.89 15.99 6.30
C GLN A 39 10.98 15.94 5.06
N ALA A 40 11.37 15.17 4.03
CA ALA A 40 10.55 14.97 2.84
C ALA A 40 9.38 14.00 3.08
N LEU A 41 9.56 13.04 3.99
CA LEU A 41 8.53 12.07 4.34
C LEU A 41 8.57 11.76 5.84
N ASP A 42 7.58 12.27 6.58
CA ASP A 42 7.38 11.90 7.98
C ASP A 42 6.53 10.62 8.12
N GLU A 43 6.48 10.06 9.32
CA GLU A 43 5.72 8.84 9.62
C GLU A 43 4.22 9.01 9.33
N ALA A 44 3.69 10.22 9.55
CA ALA A 44 2.31 10.54 9.25
C ALA A 44 2.05 10.49 7.74
N ALA A 45 2.95 11.03 6.92
CA ALA A 45 2.88 11.00 5.46
C ALA A 45 2.99 9.57 4.94
N PHE A 46 3.93 8.78 5.48
CA PHE A 46 4.06 7.36 5.16
C PHE A 46 2.72 6.63 5.35
N SER A 47 2.12 6.76 6.54
CA SER A 47 0.83 6.14 6.87
C SER A 47 -0.30 6.62 5.96
N ARG A 48 -0.33 7.92 5.60
CA ARG A 48 -1.33 8.45 4.67
C ARG A 48 -1.22 7.81 3.28
N TYR A 49 -0.01 7.65 2.75
CA TYR A 49 0.19 7.07 1.41
C TYR A 49 -0.16 5.58 1.38
N VAL A 50 0.23 4.82 2.39
CA VAL A 50 -0.14 3.39 2.50
C VAL A 50 -1.66 3.24 2.60
N ASN A 51 -2.32 4.00 3.48
CA ASN A 51 -3.79 3.96 3.58
C ASN A 51 -4.49 4.37 2.29
N LYS A 52 -3.96 5.39 1.59
CA LYS A 52 -4.51 5.81 0.30
C LYS A 52 -4.43 4.68 -0.74
N MET A 53 -3.31 3.95 -0.78
CA MET A 53 -3.15 2.81 -1.68
C MET A 53 -4.09 1.66 -1.31
N ILE A 54 -4.25 1.38 -0.01
CA ILE A 54 -5.24 0.41 0.49
C ILE A 54 -6.64 0.74 -0.02
N THR A 55 -7.05 2.00 0.11
CA THR A 55 -8.35 2.46 -0.41
C THR A 55 -8.48 2.28 -1.91
N LEU A 56 -7.44 2.61 -2.69
CA LEU A 56 -7.52 2.52 -4.16
C LEU A 56 -7.51 1.09 -4.71
N GLU A 57 -6.84 0.17 -4.02
CA GLU A 57 -6.64 -1.19 -4.50
C GLU A 57 -7.71 -2.19 -4.01
N LEU A 58 -8.29 -1.93 -2.84
CA LEU A 58 -9.09 -2.92 -2.11
C LEU A 58 -10.54 -2.47 -1.82
N PHE A 59 -10.95 -1.25 -2.17
CA PHE A 59 -12.28 -0.71 -1.85
C PHE A 59 -12.89 0.09 -3.01
#